data_AF-A0ABC8SD66-F1
#
_entry.id   AF-A0ABC8SD66-F1
#
_cell.length_a   1.000
_cell.length_b   1.000
_cell.length_c   1.000
_cell.angle_alpha   90.00
_cell.angle_beta   90.00
_cell.angle_gamma   90.00
#
_symmetry.space_group_name_H-M   'P 1'
#
loop_
_entity.id
_entity.type
_entity.pdbx_description
1 polymer ?
#
loop_
_entity_poly.entity_id
_entity_poly.type
_entity_poly.pdbx_seq_one_letter_code
_entity_poly.pdbx_strand_id
1 'polypeptide(L)'
;MGPTPQSLINCGALKILDLGNNKISGTFPYWLENLPLLQVLILRSNRFHGPIATSMTQFPLISMRVFDISYNDFNGPLPAKYFKSFKAMMNIDEGESKLEYMRSEYIHRYYCYDSYIVTIKGSTIEMGRALTILTIIDLSRNNFEGEIPEFIGNLNSLRGLNLSHNKLTGHIPASLGDMRMLEGLDLSSNKLVGEIPRHLTALLSLAVLHLSNNQLTGPIPQGNQFNTFPEDSYAGNSGLCGFPLLNKCSNYEAPPPPPLIFQEDDSLEFRFDWKVMFMGYGCGFIFGISMGYIMFSIGKPKWIVRVVENQGHKNKTTRRCAHSHKSGGK
;
A
#
# COMPACT_ATOMS: atom_id res chain seq x y z
N MET A 1 6.62 -30.87 12.60
CA MET A 1 6.90 -30.57 11.18
C MET A 1 8.28 -29.96 11.10
N GLY A 2 9.01 -30.26 10.03
CA GLY A 2 10.44 -29.97 9.90
C GLY A 2 10.74 -28.54 9.43
N PRO A 3 12.03 -28.20 9.30
CA PRO A 3 12.48 -26.92 8.77
C PRO A 3 12.10 -26.76 7.28
N THR A 4 12.28 -25.55 6.74
CA THR A 4 12.14 -25.30 5.31
C THR A 4 13.00 -26.27 4.47
N PRO A 5 12.49 -26.84 3.37
CA PRO A 5 13.24 -27.79 2.57
C PRO A 5 14.43 -27.10 1.86
N GLN A 6 15.64 -27.41 2.31
CA GLN A 6 16.87 -26.82 1.78
C GLN A 6 17.13 -27.19 0.30
N SER A 7 16.48 -28.24 -0.22
CA SER A 7 16.59 -28.65 -1.63
C SER A 7 16.16 -27.57 -2.63
N LEU A 8 15.38 -26.57 -2.20
CA LEU A 8 14.98 -25.43 -3.02
C LEU A 8 16.16 -24.55 -3.43
N ILE A 9 17.33 -24.65 -2.79
CA ILE A 9 18.56 -23.98 -3.22
C ILE A 9 18.97 -24.35 -4.65
N ASN A 10 18.61 -25.56 -5.10
CA ASN A 10 18.94 -26.04 -6.45
C ASN A 10 18.06 -25.39 -7.53
N CYS A 11 17.02 -24.63 -7.14
CA CYS A 11 16.16 -23.90 -8.04
C CYS A 11 16.77 -22.52 -8.36
N GLY A 12 17.85 -22.48 -9.14
CA GLY A 12 18.56 -21.24 -9.50
C GLY A 12 17.71 -20.19 -10.24
N ALA A 13 16.57 -20.59 -10.79
CA ALA A 13 15.59 -19.71 -11.44
C ALA A 13 14.43 -19.27 -10.53
N LEU A 14 14.45 -19.61 -9.23
CA LEU A 14 13.36 -19.31 -8.31
C LEU A 14 13.22 -17.80 -8.09
N LYS A 15 12.05 -17.25 -8.46
CA LYS A 15 11.71 -15.83 -8.30
C LYS A 15 10.73 -15.56 -7.17
N ILE A 16 9.88 -16.53 -6.86
CA ILE A 16 8.80 -16.40 -5.88
C ILE A 16 8.87 -17.62 -4.97
N LEU A 17 8.90 -17.37 -3.67
CA LEU A 17 8.75 -18.37 -2.63
C LEU A 17 7.70 -17.91 -1.64
N ASP A 18 6.56 -18.60 -1.63
CA ASP A 18 5.49 -18.41 -0.66
C ASP A 18 5.35 -19.67 0.21
N LEU A 19 5.67 -19.52 1.48
CA LEU A 19 5.51 -20.50 2.54
C LEU A 19 4.59 -19.97 3.64
N GLY A 20 3.81 -18.93 3.37
CA GLY A 20 2.95 -18.28 4.34
C GLY A 20 1.83 -19.17 4.86
N ASN A 21 1.32 -18.85 6.05
CA ASN A 21 0.19 -19.54 6.69
C ASN A 21 0.42 -21.05 6.90
N ASN A 22 1.60 -21.39 7.40
CA ASN A 22 1.99 -22.76 7.70
C ASN A 22 2.35 -22.90 9.20
N LYS A 23 2.87 -24.06 9.57
CA LYS A 23 3.35 -24.35 10.94
C LYS A 23 4.86 -24.60 10.94
N ILE A 24 5.59 -23.96 10.02
CA ILE A 24 7.04 -24.13 9.89
C ILE A 24 7.71 -23.46 11.08
N SER A 25 8.66 -24.16 11.70
CA SER A 25 9.45 -23.66 12.83
C SER A 25 10.93 -23.73 12.51
N GLY A 26 11.72 -22.87 13.15
CA GLY A 26 13.17 -22.80 12.99
C GLY A 26 13.64 -21.36 12.90
N THR A 27 14.92 -21.16 12.59
CA THR A 27 15.48 -19.82 12.36
C THR A 27 15.26 -19.35 10.92
N PHE A 28 15.65 -18.11 10.64
CA PHE A 28 15.59 -17.57 9.29
C PHE A 28 16.35 -18.49 8.30
N PRO A 29 15.74 -18.88 7.17
CA PRO A 29 16.35 -19.78 6.20
C PRO A 29 17.45 -19.07 5.38
N TYR A 30 18.66 -19.00 5.91
CA TYR A 30 19.81 -18.31 5.28
C TYR A 30 20.21 -18.89 3.91
N TRP A 31 19.80 -20.11 3.57
CA TRP A 31 20.03 -20.67 2.23
C TRP A 31 19.32 -19.88 1.12
N LEU A 32 18.29 -19.07 1.46
CA LEU A 32 17.65 -18.13 0.54
C LEU A 32 18.61 -17.09 -0.04
N GLU A 33 19.70 -16.77 0.67
CA GLU A 33 20.71 -15.81 0.22
C GLU A 33 21.41 -16.27 -1.06
N ASN A 34 21.38 -17.57 -1.35
CA ASN A 34 21.98 -18.16 -2.55
C ASN A 34 21.04 -18.14 -3.77
N LEU A 35 19.85 -17.54 -3.66
CA LEU A 35 18.89 -17.44 -4.76
C LEU A 35 18.98 -16.05 -5.42
N PRO A 36 19.72 -15.90 -6.54
CA PRO A 36 20.03 -14.59 -7.11
C PRO A 36 18.80 -13.89 -7.72
N LEU A 37 17.79 -14.66 -8.13
CA LEU A 37 16.60 -14.16 -8.80
C LEU A 37 15.37 -14.05 -7.88
N LEU A 38 15.51 -14.31 -6.57
CA LEU A 38 14.38 -14.26 -5.65
C LEU A 38 13.89 -12.81 -5.48
N GLN A 39 12.63 -12.59 -5.86
CA GLN A 39 11.96 -11.29 -5.84
C GLN A 39 10.85 -11.22 -4.81
N VAL A 40 10.16 -12.33 -4.55
CA VAL A 40 9.05 -12.40 -3.61
C VAL A 40 9.35 -13.48 -2.60
N LEU A 41 9.43 -13.10 -1.33
CA LEU A 41 9.56 -13.99 -0.20
C LEU A 41 8.40 -13.74 0.76
N ILE A 42 7.58 -14.78 0.97
CA ILE A 42 6.48 -14.75 1.93
C ILE A 42 6.69 -15.92 2.91
N LEU A 43 7.03 -15.59 4.16
CA LEU A 43 7.16 -16.52 5.29
C LEU A 43 6.10 -16.26 6.37
N ARG A 44 5.12 -15.41 6.09
CA ARG A 44 4.14 -14.91 7.07
C ARG A 44 3.40 -16.02 7.82
N SER A 45 2.95 -15.75 9.04
CA SER A 45 2.08 -16.67 9.80
C SER A 45 2.68 -18.08 9.92
N ASN A 46 3.87 -18.15 10.51
CA ASN A 46 4.61 -19.38 10.81
C ASN A 46 5.11 -19.33 12.28
N ARG A 47 6.12 -20.12 12.63
CA ARG A 47 6.79 -20.16 13.94
C ARG A 47 8.29 -19.95 13.80
N PHE A 48 8.71 -19.15 12.84
CA PHE A 48 10.13 -18.79 12.70
C PHE A 48 10.56 -17.93 13.88
N HIS A 49 11.76 -18.14 14.41
CA HIS A 49 12.21 -17.50 15.64
C HIS A 49 13.70 -17.16 15.61
N GLY A 50 14.13 -16.43 16.63
CA GLY A 50 15.52 -16.02 16.80
C GLY A 50 15.91 -14.82 15.95
N PRO A 51 17.16 -14.36 16.06
CA PRO A 51 17.62 -13.19 15.34
C PRO A 51 17.89 -13.49 13.88
N ILE A 52 17.60 -12.50 13.04
CA ILE A 52 18.05 -12.46 11.66
C ILE A 52 19.45 -11.83 11.68
N ALA A 53 20.45 -12.67 11.95
CA ALA A 53 21.84 -12.27 12.03
C ALA A 53 22.33 -11.70 10.69
N THR A 54 23.36 -10.86 10.75
CA THR A 54 24.04 -10.36 9.57
C THR A 54 24.59 -11.52 8.74
N SER A 55 23.96 -11.71 7.57
CA SER A 55 24.41 -12.56 6.46
C SER A 55 25.94 -12.62 6.32
N MET A 56 26.49 -13.79 5.95
CA MET A 56 27.91 -13.92 5.58
C MET A 56 28.21 -13.46 4.14
N THR A 57 27.17 -13.21 3.32
CA THR A 57 27.33 -12.77 1.93
C THR A 57 27.41 -11.23 1.83
N GLN A 58 28.09 -10.70 0.83
CA GLN A 58 28.29 -9.25 0.70
C GLN A 58 27.00 -8.51 0.29
N PHE A 59 26.14 -9.13 -0.53
CA PHE A 59 24.88 -8.56 -1.03
C PHE A 59 23.74 -9.62 -1.12
N PRO A 60 23.17 -10.04 0.02
CA PRO A 60 22.05 -10.99 0.04
C PRO A 60 20.79 -10.41 -0.63
N LEU A 61 20.03 -11.26 -1.35
CA LEU A 61 18.65 -10.95 -1.80
C LEU A 61 18.51 -9.68 -2.66
N ILE A 62 19.46 -9.46 -3.58
CA ILE A 62 19.59 -8.23 -4.38
C ILE A 62 18.34 -7.86 -5.21
N SER A 63 17.60 -8.88 -5.63
CA SER A 63 16.42 -8.76 -6.50
C SER A 63 15.11 -8.62 -5.72
N MET A 64 15.14 -8.52 -4.39
CA MET A 64 13.94 -8.54 -3.55
C MET A 64 13.01 -7.36 -3.86
N ARG A 65 11.72 -7.66 -3.97
CA ARG A 65 10.61 -6.71 -4.17
C ARG A 65 9.52 -6.88 -3.11
N VAL A 66 9.26 -8.09 -2.66
CA VAL A 66 8.30 -8.34 -1.58
C VAL A 66 8.98 -9.17 -0.51
N PHE A 67 9.13 -8.61 0.68
CA PHE A 67 9.72 -9.27 1.84
C PHE A 67 8.71 -9.28 2.99
N ASP A 68 7.94 -10.36 3.08
CA ASP A 68 6.91 -10.55 4.10
C ASP A 68 7.29 -11.71 5.02
N ILE A 69 7.74 -11.38 6.23
CA ILE A 69 8.06 -12.36 7.28
C ILE A 69 7.23 -12.11 8.55
N SER A 70 6.08 -11.44 8.38
CA SER A 70 5.17 -11.04 9.45
C SER A 70 4.57 -12.23 10.21
N TYR A 71 3.97 -11.99 11.38
CA TYR A 71 3.30 -13.04 12.18
C TYR A 71 4.22 -14.25 12.44
N ASN A 72 5.37 -14.00 13.04
CA ASN A 72 6.36 -15.00 13.46
C ASN A 72 6.90 -14.62 14.85
N ASP A 73 7.92 -15.34 15.32
CA ASP A 73 8.58 -15.14 16.60
C ASP A 73 10.03 -14.58 16.43
N PHE A 74 10.36 -13.94 15.30
CA PHE A 74 11.68 -13.35 15.07
C PHE A 74 12.00 -12.28 16.12
N ASN A 75 13.26 -12.18 16.55
CA ASN A 75 13.68 -11.24 17.59
C ASN A 75 15.00 -10.54 17.25
N GLY A 76 15.51 -9.72 18.18
CA GLY A 76 16.73 -8.94 17.96
C GLY A 76 16.49 -7.73 17.03
N PRO A 77 17.57 -7.09 16.54
CA PRO A 77 17.44 -5.90 15.70
C PRO A 77 16.82 -6.20 14.34
N LEU A 78 16.22 -5.18 13.73
CA LEU A 78 15.79 -5.25 12.33
C LEU A 78 16.97 -5.65 11.42
N PRO A 79 16.73 -6.43 10.34
CA PRO A 79 17.79 -6.95 9.47
C PRO A 79 18.35 -5.89 8.52
N ALA A 80 19.06 -4.89 9.07
CA ALA A 80 19.55 -3.72 8.35
C ALA A 80 20.43 -4.06 7.12
N LYS A 81 21.14 -5.19 7.15
CA LYS A 81 21.95 -5.66 6.02
C LYS A 81 21.11 -6.06 4.81
N TYR A 82 19.90 -6.60 5.02
CA TYR A 82 18.98 -6.91 3.92
C TYR A 82 18.43 -5.63 3.31
N PHE A 83 18.05 -4.63 4.12
CA PHE A 83 17.65 -3.32 3.60
C PHE A 83 18.76 -2.68 2.75
N LYS A 84 20.03 -2.79 3.18
CA LYS A 84 21.19 -2.35 2.39
C LYS A 84 21.41 -3.09 1.08
N SER A 85 20.81 -4.26 0.92
CA SER A 85 21.06 -5.15 -0.22
C SER A 85 19.90 -5.18 -1.22
N PHE A 86 18.70 -4.73 -0.87
CA PHE A 86 17.51 -4.73 -1.73
C PHE A 86 17.57 -3.69 -2.87
N LYS A 87 18.48 -3.88 -3.83
CA LYS A 87 18.70 -2.93 -4.94
C LYS A 87 17.46 -2.71 -5.79
N ALA A 88 16.65 -3.76 -6.00
CA ALA A 88 15.39 -3.66 -6.72
C ALA A 88 14.33 -2.75 -6.03
N MET A 89 14.52 -2.41 -4.75
CA MET A 89 13.70 -1.44 -4.00
C MET A 89 14.34 -0.04 -3.91
N MET A 90 15.60 0.13 -4.33
CA MET A 90 16.29 1.42 -4.34
C MET A 90 16.13 2.14 -5.70
N ASN A 91 16.13 1.39 -6.80
CA ASN A 91 16.14 1.93 -8.16
C ASN A 91 14.73 2.00 -8.77
N ILE A 92 14.23 3.21 -9.01
CA ILE A 92 12.90 3.47 -9.58
C ILE A 92 12.81 2.95 -11.05
N ASP A 93 13.90 3.01 -11.81
CA ASP A 93 13.94 2.73 -13.26
C ASP A 93 13.97 1.22 -13.64
N GLU A 94 14.30 0.33 -12.70
CA GLU A 94 14.34 -1.12 -12.99
C GLU A 94 12.94 -1.76 -13.13
N GLY A 95 11.89 -1.05 -12.71
CA GLY A 95 10.51 -1.54 -12.77
C GLY A 95 9.91 -1.56 -14.17
N GLU A 96 10.26 -0.61 -15.04
CA GLU A 96 9.62 -0.47 -16.36
C GLU A 96 10.34 -1.23 -17.49
N SER A 97 11.65 -1.41 -17.39
CA SER A 97 12.51 -1.74 -18.54
C SER A 97 12.70 -3.24 -18.84
N LYS A 98 12.10 -4.17 -18.08
CA LYS A 98 12.39 -5.62 -18.20
C LYS A 98 11.17 -6.55 -18.21
N LEU A 99 10.04 -6.09 -18.73
CA LEU A 99 8.73 -6.74 -18.57
C LEU A 99 8.16 -7.40 -19.83
N GLU A 100 9.01 -8.05 -20.61
CA GLU A 100 8.63 -8.73 -21.85
C GLU A 100 7.77 -10.01 -21.64
N TYR A 101 7.71 -10.56 -20.42
CA TYR A 101 7.06 -11.85 -20.14
C TYR A 101 5.57 -11.77 -19.74
N MET A 102 4.98 -10.59 -19.52
CA MET A 102 3.57 -10.47 -19.08
C MET A 102 2.58 -10.11 -20.19
N ARG A 103 2.96 -10.24 -21.47
CA ARG A 103 2.15 -9.81 -22.63
C ARG A 103 1.27 -10.92 -23.25
N SER A 104 0.94 -11.99 -22.53
CA SER A 104 0.17 -13.12 -23.08
C SER A 104 -1.28 -13.18 -22.54
N GLU A 105 -2.24 -13.01 -23.44
CA GLU A 105 -3.71 -12.90 -23.24
C GLU A 105 -4.44 -14.18 -22.80
N TYR A 106 -3.77 -15.21 -22.25
CA TYR A 106 -4.40 -16.54 -22.09
C TYR A 106 -4.18 -17.28 -20.76
N ILE A 107 -3.91 -16.60 -19.65
CA ILE A 107 -3.83 -17.26 -18.33
C ILE A 107 -4.83 -16.65 -17.35
N HIS A 108 -6.10 -17.01 -17.55
CA HIS A 108 -7.25 -16.67 -16.70
C HIS A 108 -7.72 -17.89 -15.88
N ARG A 109 -6.89 -18.47 -14.97
CA ARG A 109 -7.48 -19.35 -13.94
C ARG A 109 -6.69 -19.83 -12.72
N TYR A 110 -5.39 -19.60 -12.58
CA TYR A 110 -4.69 -19.94 -11.34
C TYR A 110 -3.65 -18.85 -11.09
N TYR A 111 -3.28 -18.66 -9.83
CA TYR A 111 -2.27 -17.74 -9.29
C TYR A 111 -2.80 -16.48 -8.58
N CYS A 112 -2.19 -16.27 -7.42
CA CYS A 112 -2.63 -15.50 -6.27
C CYS A 112 -2.97 -14.03 -6.57
N TYR A 113 -4.24 -13.73 -6.28
CA TYR A 113 -4.84 -12.47 -5.86
C TYR A 113 -4.55 -11.21 -6.70
N ASP A 114 -5.47 -10.95 -7.63
CA ASP A 114 -6.06 -9.62 -7.81
C ASP A 114 -6.52 -9.11 -6.44
N SER A 115 -6.02 -7.94 -6.04
CA SER A 115 -6.09 -7.29 -4.72
C SER A 115 -5.18 -7.85 -3.61
N TYR A 116 -4.14 -7.08 -3.26
CA TYR A 116 -3.47 -7.23 -1.98
C TYR A 116 -4.40 -6.65 -0.92
N ILE A 117 -5.05 -7.51 -0.13
CA ILE A 117 -5.64 -7.08 1.14
C ILE A 117 -4.46 -6.99 2.13
N VAL A 118 -3.92 -5.79 2.31
CA VAL A 118 -3.14 -5.50 3.51
C VAL A 118 -4.15 -5.19 4.60
N THR A 119 -4.36 -6.14 5.51
CA THR A 119 -5.20 -5.91 6.69
C THR A 119 -4.38 -5.12 7.69
N ILE A 120 -4.49 -3.80 7.60
CA ILE A 120 -4.03 -2.96 8.68
C ILE A 120 -5.18 -2.83 9.69
N LYS A 121 -5.19 -3.75 10.67
CA LYS A 121 -6.09 -3.79 11.84
C LYS A 121 -7.59 -3.54 11.58
N GLY A 122 -8.14 -4.12 10.51
CA GLY A 122 -9.60 -4.18 10.31
C GLY A 122 -10.14 -3.29 9.19
N SER A 123 -9.32 -2.40 8.63
CA SER A 123 -9.60 -1.80 7.33
C SER A 123 -8.88 -2.60 6.25
N THR A 124 -9.65 -3.19 5.35
CA THR A 124 -9.13 -3.87 4.17
C THR A 124 -8.83 -2.83 3.12
N ILE A 125 -7.55 -2.52 2.92
CA ILE A 125 -7.14 -1.77 1.75
C ILE A 125 -7.03 -2.79 0.63
N GLU A 126 -7.95 -2.69 -0.33
CA GLU A 126 -7.96 -3.50 -1.52
C GLU A 126 -7.02 -2.87 -2.57
N MET A 127 -5.72 -3.16 -2.49
CA MET A 127 -4.75 -2.66 -3.47
C MET A 127 -4.77 -3.53 -4.72
N GLY A 128 -5.57 -3.12 -5.72
CA GLY A 128 -5.71 -3.78 -7.01
C GLY A 128 -4.49 -3.59 -7.93
N ARG A 129 -3.92 -4.72 -8.36
CA ARG A 129 -2.99 -4.93 -9.49
C ARG A 129 -1.67 -4.15 -9.51
N ALA A 130 -0.58 -4.86 -9.19
CA ALA A 130 0.48 -5.24 -10.14
C ALA A 130 1.72 -5.72 -9.36
N LEU A 131 1.99 -7.03 -9.32
CA LEU A 131 3.23 -7.62 -8.77
C LEU A 131 4.51 -7.10 -9.43
N THR A 132 4.39 -6.27 -10.47
CA THR A 132 5.48 -5.61 -11.20
C THR A 132 5.86 -4.26 -10.65
N ILE A 133 4.97 -3.61 -9.90
CA ILE A 133 5.15 -2.27 -9.33
C ILE A 133 5.24 -2.33 -7.80
N LEU A 134 4.85 -3.46 -7.21
CA LEU A 134 4.69 -3.63 -5.78
C LEU A 134 6.03 -3.94 -5.09
N THR A 135 6.44 -3.02 -4.22
CA THR A 135 7.63 -3.12 -3.37
C THR A 135 7.18 -2.98 -1.92
N ILE A 136 7.23 -4.09 -1.18
CA ILE A 136 6.67 -4.16 0.19
C ILE A 136 7.67 -4.82 1.13
N ILE A 137 7.76 -4.28 2.34
CA ILE A 137 8.39 -4.91 3.49
C ILE A 137 7.33 -5.01 4.60
N ASP A 138 6.99 -6.24 5.00
CA ASP A 138 6.14 -6.50 6.17
C ASP A 138 6.89 -7.39 7.18
N LEU A 139 7.24 -6.76 8.30
CA LEU A 139 7.91 -7.39 9.45
C LEU A 139 7.01 -7.39 10.69
N SER A 140 5.71 -7.09 10.51
CA SER A 140 4.81 -6.87 11.63
C SER A 140 4.57 -8.12 12.46
N ARG A 141 4.16 -7.93 13.72
CA ARG A 141 3.84 -9.02 14.66
C ARG A 141 4.98 -10.03 14.77
N ASN A 142 6.12 -9.50 15.18
CA ASN A 142 7.30 -10.23 15.59
C ASN A 142 7.77 -9.66 16.94
N ASN A 143 8.97 -10.03 17.37
CA ASN A 143 9.63 -9.53 18.56
C ASN A 143 10.88 -8.70 18.22
N PHE A 144 10.91 -7.99 17.09
CA PHE A 144 12.06 -7.14 16.74
C PHE A 144 12.23 -6.00 17.75
N GLU A 145 13.49 -5.71 18.07
CA GLU A 145 13.94 -4.76 19.10
C GLU A 145 14.94 -3.75 18.50
N GLY A 146 15.35 -2.75 19.28
CA GLY A 146 16.28 -1.73 18.82
C GLY A 146 15.64 -0.69 17.91
N GLU A 147 16.47 0.09 17.23
CA GLU A 147 16.05 1.27 16.46
C GLU A 147 15.73 0.93 15.00
N ILE A 148 14.90 1.77 14.37
CA ILE A 148 14.70 1.76 12.93
C ILE A 148 15.95 2.38 12.29
N PRO A 149 16.70 1.67 11.42
CA PRO A 149 17.93 2.20 10.86
C PRO A 149 17.65 3.30 9.83
N GLU A 150 18.36 4.43 9.90
CA GLU A 150 18.28 5.55 8.94
C GLU A 150 18.42 5.12 7.47
N PHE A 151 19.18 4.07 7.20
CA PHE A 151 19.36 3.58 5.83
C PHE A 151 18.04 3.13 5.17
N ILE A 152 17.00 2.80 5.94
CA ILE A 152 15.72 2.37 5.37
C ILE A 152 15.12 3.42 4.42
N GLY A 153 15.43 4.70 4.63
CA GLY A 153 15.04 5.80 3.75
C GLY A 153 15.55 5.71 2.31
N ASN A 154 16.60 4.90 2.06
CA ASN A 154 17.16 4.71 0.71
C ASN A 154 16.34 3.77 -0.18
N LEU A 155 15.31 3.11 0.36
CA LEU A 155 14.41 2.22 -0.39
C LEU A 155 13.37 3.05 -1.16
N ASN A 156 13.84 3.93 -2.05
CA ASN A 156 13.03 4.97 -2.71
C ASN A 156 11.88 4.45 -3.56
N SER A 157 11.95 3.19 -4.00
CA SER A 157 10.89 2.56 -4.77
C SER A 157 9.86 1.85 -3.89
N LEU A 158 10.07 1.75 -2.57
CA LEU A 158 9.17 1.04 -1.63
C LEU A 158 7.80 1.71 -1.53
N ARG A 159 6.72 0.93 -1.63
CA ARG A 159 5.34 1.40 -1.53
C ARG A 159 4.70 1.13 -0.18
N GLY A 160 5.08 0.02 0.47
CA GLY A 160 4.53 -0.36 1.77
C GLY A 160 5.61 -0.75 2.77
N LEU A 161 5.56 -0.14 3.95
CA LEU A 161 6.39 -0.49 5.10
C LEU A 161 5.53 -0.75 6.33
N ASN A 162 5.51 -1.99 6.80
CA ASN A 162 4.80 -2.38 8.01
C ASN A 162 5.77 -2.98 9.03
N LEU A 163 6.00 -2.25 10.11
CA LEU A 163 6.84 -2.64 11.26
C LEU A 163 6.03 -2.76 12.55
N SER A 164 4.69 -2.74 12.44
CA SER A 164 3.79 -2.69 13.58
C SER A 164 3.88 -3.93 14.48
N HIS A 165 3.46 -3.80 15.73
CA HIS A 165 3.47 -4.91 16.69
C HIS A 165 4.85 -5.56 16.85
N ASN A 166 5.84 -4.74 17.13
CA ASN A 166 7.18 -5.18 17.52
C ASN A 166 7.54 -4.50 18.85
N LYS A 167 8.82 -4.53 19.22
CA LYS A 167 9.36 -3.88 20.43
C LYS A 167 10.39 -2.81 20.05
N LEU A 168 10.23 -2.20 18.87
CA LEU A 168 11.16 -1.19 18.35
C LEU A 168 11.19 0.04 19.25
N THR A 169 12.37 0.59 19.48
CA THR A 169 12.66 1.73 20.35
C THR A 169 13.32 2.86 19.55
N GLY A 170 13.63 3.98 20.21
CA GLY A 170 14.29 5.12 19.58
C GLY A 170 13.31 5.99 18.79
N HIS A 171 13.86 6.89 17.98
CA HIS A 171 13.09 7.87 17.22
C HIS A 171 12.63 7.31 15.88
N ILE A 172 11.58 7.90 15.31
CA ILE A 172 11.24 7.70 13.90
C ILE A 172 12.32 8.41 13.05
N PRO A 173 13.06 7.70 12.18
CA PRO A 173 14.08 8.29 11.33
C PRO A 173 13.50 9.36 10.39
N ALA A 174 14.17 10.51 10.28
CA ALA A 174 13.73 11.56 9.36
C ALA A 174 13.88 11.13 7.88
N SER A 175 14.84 10.26 7.59
CA SER A 175 15.08 9.65 6.28
C SER A 175 13.88 8.88 5.70
N LEU A 176 12.91 8.46 6.53
CA LEU A 176 11.65 7.92 6.02
C LEU A 176 10.90 8.92 5.12
N GLY A 177 11.14 10.24 5.30
CA GLY A 177 10.59 11.29 4.46
C GLY A 177 11.15 11.32 3.02
N ASP A 178 12.27 10.62 2.77
CA ASP A 178 12.91 10.57 1.44
C ASP A 178 12.25 9.55 0.50
N MET A 179 11.43 8.63 1.05
CA MET A 179 10.81 7.51 0.33
C MET A 179 9.58 7.95 -0.47
N ARG A 180 9.74 8.77 -1.51
CA ARG A 180 8.65 9.46 -2.23
C ARG A 180 7.55 8.56 -2.83
N MET A 181 7.85 7.29 -3.06
CA MET A 181 6.89 6.30 -3.58
C MET A 181 6.10 5.58 -2.48
N LEU A 182 6.36 5.88 -1.20
CA LEU A 182 5.71 5.22 -0.08
C LEU A 182 4.24 5.63 0.01
N GLU A 183 3.37 4.62 -0.03
CA GLU A 183 1.92 4.76 0.00
C GLU A 183 1.34 4.35 1.36
N GLY A 184 1.99 3.42 2.06
CA GLY A 184 1.57 2.96 3.38
C GLY A 184 2.72 2.82 4.37
N LEU A 185 2.55 3.41 5.55
CA LEU A 185 3.48 3.33 6.67
C LEU A 185 2.73 2.95 7.96
N ASP A 186 3.05 1.79 8.52
CA ASP A 186 2.55 1.37 9.84
C ASP A 186 3.70 1.07 10.81
N LEU A 187 3.83 1.93 11.82
CA LEU A 187 4.76 1.81 12.93
C LEU A 187 4.04 1.59 14.27
N SER A 188 2.73 1.33 14.24
CA SER A 188 1.89 1.25 15.43
C SER A 188 2.28 0.10 16.36
N SER A 189 1.96 0.23 17.65
CA SER A 189 2.21 -0.82 18.65
C SER A 189 3.69 -1.18 18.75
N ASN A 190 4.53 -0.17 18.97
CA ASN A 190 5.96 -0.28 19.26
C ASN A 190 6.28 0.53 20.53
N LYS A 191 7.57 0.79 20.78
CA LYS A 191 8.07 1.62 21.90
C LYS A 191 8.83 2.85 21.38
N LEU A 192 8.41 3.40 20.24
CA LEU A 192 9.05 4.56 19.62
C LEU A 192 8.81 5.81 20.46
N VAL A 193 9.83 6.67 20.55
CA VAL A 193 9.85 7.89 21.38
C VAL A 193 10.14 9.13 20.54
N GLY A 194 9.92 10.30 21.13
CA GLY A 194 10.24 11.60 20.52
C GLY A 194 9.17 12.08 19.53
N GLU A 195 9.53 13.10 18.75
CA GLU A 195 8.60 13.75 17.82
C GLU A 195 8.40 12.97 16.53
N ILE A 196 7.25 13.18 15.89
CA ILE A 196 7.01 12.75 14.50
C ILE A 196 7.81 13.68 13.58
N PRO A 197 8.78 13.18 12.78
CA PRO A 197 9.60 14.03 11.94
C PRO A 197 8.75 14.79 10.92
N ARG A 198 8.89 16.12 10.87
CA ARG A 198 8.22 16.96 9.86
C ARG A 198 8.55 16.55 8.42
N HIS A 199 9.71 15.92 8.19
CA HIS A 199 10.12 15.38 6.90
C HIS A 199 9.10 14.39 6.31
N LEU A 200 8.33 13.66 7.13
CA LEU A 200 7.30 12.75 6.63
C LEU A 200 6.18 13.46 5.84
N THR A 201 5.98 14.77 6.04
CA THR A 201 5.01 15.56 5.26
C THR A 201 5.38 15.66 3.78
N ALA A 202 6.63 15.36 3.41
CA ALA A 202 7.09 15.32 2.02
C ALA A 202 6.61 14.10 1.23
N LEU A 203 6.04 13.09 1.89
CA LEU A 203 5.59 11.83 1.27
C LEU A 203 4.27 11.96 0.53
N LEU A 204 4.25 12.65 -0.61
CA LEU A 204 3.02 13.00 -1.34
C LEU A 204 2.15 11.81 -1.76
N SER A 205 2.73 10.61 -1.88
CA SER A 205 2.02 9.37 -2.23
C SER A 205 1.40 8.66 -1.03
N LEU A 206 1.68 9.10 0.20
CA LEU A 206 1.29 8.41 1.42
C LEU A 206 -0.22 8.49 1.64
N ALA A 207 -0.91 7.36 1.46
CA ALA A 207 -2.35 7.25 1.65
C ALA A 207 -2.71 6.68 3.04
N VAL A 208 -1.76 6.03 3.70
CA VAL A 208 -2.00 5.33 4.97
C VAL A 208 -0.86 5.58 5.94
N LEU A 209 -1.20 6.03 7.13
CA LEU A 209 -0.27 6.24 8.23
C LEU A 209 -0.85 5.72 9.53
N HIS A 210 -0.15 4.83 10.23
CA HIS A 210 -0.48 4.45 11.60
C HIS A 210 0.76 4.54 12.49
N LEU A 211 0.65 5.36 13.54
CA LEU A 211 1.67 5.61 14.56
C LEU A 211 1.13 5.30 15.98
N SER A 212 -0.09 4.78 16.06
CA SER A 212 -0.80 4.55 17.33
C SER A 212 -0.06 3.60 18.27
N ASN A 213 -0.31 3.73 19.57
CA ASN A 213 0.27 2.91 20.63
C ASN A 213 1.81 2.91 20.59
N ASN A 214 2.40 4.09 20.70
CA ASN A 214 3.83 4.32 20.92
C ASN A 214 4.00 5.29 22.11
N GLN A 215 5.20 5.86 22.28
CA GLN A 215 5.53 6.88 23.30
C GLN A 215 5.92 8.20 22.61
N LEU A 216 5.27 8.53 21.48
CA LEU A 216 5.56 9.73 20.72
C LEU A 216 5.09 10.99 21.45
N THR A 217 5.81 12.09 21.26
CA THR A 217 5.57 13.37 21.94
C THR A 217 5.55 14.53 20.94
N GLY A 218 5.01 15.68 21.35
CA GLY A 218 5.07 16.92 20.58
C GLY A 218 3.93 17.08 19.57
N PRO A 219 3.98 18.15 18.75
CA PRO A 219 2.92 18.46 17.79
C PRO A 219 2.90 17.48 16.62
N ILE A 220 1.70 17.07 16.20
CA ILE A 220 1.51 16.32 14.94
C ILE A 220 1.87 17.26 13.76
N PRO A 221 2.81 16.87 12.88
CA PRO A 221 3.16 17.65 11.69
C PRO A 221 1.93 17.90 10.83
N GLN A 222 1.79 19.14 10.35
CA GLN A 222 0.72 19.54 9.44
C GLN A 222 1.28 19.74 8.04
N GLY A 223 0.49 19.41 7.02
CA GLY A 223 0.83 19.63 5.60
C GLY A 223 0.47 18.45 4.71
N ASN A 224 0.05 18.75 3.47
CA ASN A 224 -0.30 17.74 2.46
C ASN A 224 -1.27 16.68 3.00
N GLN A 225 -0.94 15.40 2.80
CA GLN A 225 -1.72 14.26 3.27
C GLN A 225 -1.75 14.08 4.80
N PHE A 226 -0.81 14.67 5.56
CA PHE A 226 -0.81 14.55 7.04
C PHE A 226 -2.07 15.15 7.69
N ASN A 227 -2.70 16.13 7.04
CA ASN A 227 -3.96 16.73 7.49
C ASN A 227 -5.19 15.84 7.22
N THR A 228 -5.01 14.69 6.56
CA THR A 228 -6.11 13.80 6.17
C THR A 228 -6.21 12.54 7.03
N PHE A 229 -5.17 12.23 7.80
CA PHE A 229 -5.14 11.01 8.61
C PHE A 229 -6.07 11.14 9.83
N PRO A 230 -6.82 10.09 10.17
CA PRO A 230 -7.79 10.12 11.27
C PRO A 230 -7.11 10.11 12.64
N GLU A 231 -7.89 10.42 13.68
CA GLU A 231 -7.44 10.37 15.08
C GLU A 231 -6.81 9.02 15.46
N ASP A 232 -7.39 7.92 14.98
CA ASP A 232 -6.95 6.54 15.24
C ASP A 232 -5.51 6.28 14.79
N SER A 233 -5.01 7.03 13.79
CA SER A 233 -3.61 6.94 13.35
C SER A 233 -2.62 7.35 14.45
N TYR A 234 -3.05 8.14 15.43
CA TYR A 234 -2.19 8.73 16.47
C TYR A 234 -2.55 8.26 17.88
N ALA A 235 -3.68 7.57 18.04
CA ALA A 235 -4.22 7.12 19.33
C ALA A 235 -3.19 6.37 20.20
N GLY A 236 -3.32 6.45 21.52
CA GLY A 236 -2.43 5.76 22.45
C GLY A 236 -1.03 6.36 22.62
N ASN A 237 -0.75 7.53 22.02
CA ASN A 237 0.44 8.34 22.30
C ASN A 237 0.06 9.54 23.18
N SER A 238 0.27 9.43 24.49
CA SER A 238 -0.18 10.45 25.46
C SER A 238 0.53 11.80 25.33
N GLY A 239 1.73 11.84 24.75
CA GLY A 239 2.50 13.07 24.56
C GLY A 239 2.22 13.82 23.25
N LEU A 240 1.41 13.26 22.35
CA LEU A 240 1.06 13.94 21.10
C LEU A 240 -0.04 14.98 21.30
N CYS A 241 0.04 16.05 20.53
CA CYS A 241 -0.93 17.14 20.53
C CYS A 241 -1.08 17.75 19.13
N GLY A 242 -2.14 18.54 18.92
CA GLY A 242 -2.47 19.15 17.63
C GLY A 242 -3.37 18.27 16.76
N PHE A 243 -3.92 18.85 15.70
CA PHE A 243 -4.85 18.18 14.79
C PHE A 243 -4.26 16.87 14.22
N PRO A 244 -5.01 15.76 14.16
CA PRO A 244 -6.45 15.61 14.45
C PRO A 244 -6.82 15.38 15.93
N LEU A 245 -5.86 15.35 16.86
CA LEU A 245 -6.15 15.16 18.29
C LEU A 245 -6.79 16.42 18.91
N LEU A 246 -7.69 16.22 19.88
CA LEU A 246 -8.31 17.31 20.64
C LEU A 246 -7.33 18.03 21.59
N ASN A 247 -6.22 17.37 21.94
CA ASN A 247 -5.23 17.91 22.86
C ASN A 247 -4.48 19.08 22.21
N LYS A 248 -4.61 20.28 22.78
CA LYS A 248 -3.86 21.46 22.33
C LYS A 248 -2.42 21.40 22.82
N CYS A 249 -1.47 21.75 21.96
CA CYS A 249 -0.07 21.87 22.35
C CYS A 249 0.13 23.07 23.27
N SER A 250 0.61 22.85 24.50
CA SER A 250 0.92 23.91 25.45
C SER A 250 2.37 24.36 25.22
N ASN A 251 2.57 25.65 24.89
CA ASN A 251 3.87 26.33 24.66
C ASN A 251 4.49 26.34 23.25
N TYR A 252 3.69 26.26 22.18
CA TYR A 252 4.09 26.91 20.93
C TYR A 252 3.20 28.13 20.75
N GLU A 253 3.74 29.32 21.06
CA GLU A 253 3.18 30.56 20.54
C GLU A 253 3.11 30.40 19.02
N ALA A 254 1.90 30.34 18.48
CA ALA A 254 1.71 30.54 17.06
C ALA A 254 2.38 31.87 16.72
N PRO A 255 3.28 31.95 15.72
CA PRO A 255 3.71 33.24 15.22
C PRO A 255 2.46 34.05 14.91
N PRO A 256 2.40 35.34 15.26
CA PRO A 256 1.27 36.17 14.89
C PRO A 256 1.03 35.99 13.38
N PRO A 257 -0.23 35.87 12.94
CA PRO A 257 -0.52 35.81 11.51
C PRO A 257 0.21 37.00 10.86
N PRO A 258 1.00 36.78 9.79
CA PRO A 258 1.64 37.89 9.12
C PRO A 258 0.56 38.92 8.77
N PRO A 259 0.84 40.22 8.91
CA PRO A 259 -0.13 41.26 8.59
C PRO A 259 -0.68 40.98 7.19
N LEU A 260 -2.01 41.12 7.04
CA LEU A 260 -2.69 41.11 5.75
C LEU A 260 -2.14 42.26 4.91
N ILE A 261 -1.00 42.03 4.28
CA ILE A 261 -0.49 42.84 3.20
C ILE A 261 -1.30 42.39 1.99
N PHE A 262 -2.29 43.20 1.62
CA PHE A 262 -2.83 43.16 0.27
C PHE A 262 -1.69 43.54 -0.67
N GLN A 263 -0.98 42.54 -1.14
CA GLN A 263 -0.07 42.67 -2.26
C GLN A 263 -0.84 42.18 -3.48
N GLU A 264 -1.37 43.14 -4.26
CA GLU A 264 -1.65 42.90 -5.67
C GLU A 264 -0.32 42.49 -6.31
N ASP A 265 -0.16 41.23 -6.70
CA ASP A 265 0.20 40.93 -8.10
C ASP A 265 0.00 39.45 -8.47
N ASP A 266 -0.22 39.26 -9.76
CA ASP A 266 -0.70 38.09 -10.48
C ASP A 266 0.03 36.75 -10.22
N SER A 267 -0.72 35.74 -9.75
CA SER A 267 -0.57 34.35 -10.23
C SER A 267 -1.80 33.51 -9.88
N LEU A 268 -2.25 32.72 -10.87
CA LEU A 268 -3.46 31.88 -10.87
C LEU A 268 -3.65 31.02 -9.60
N GLU A 269 -4.52 31.47 -8.69
CA GLU A 269 -5.04 30.66 -7.59
C GLU A 269 -6.56 30.47 -7.79
N PHE A 270 -6.97 29.24 -8.12
CA PHE A 270 -8.37 28.86 -8.33
C PHE A 270 -9.18 28.99 -7.04
N ARG A 271 -9.78 30.16 -6.83
CA ARG A 271 -10.70 30.44 -5.74
C ARG A 271 -12.05 29.75 -6.03
N PHE A 272 -12.29 28.60 -5.42
CA PHE A 272 -13.55 27.86 -5.52
C PHE A 272 -14.69 28.67 -4.88
N ASP A 273 -15.50 29.31 -5.71
CA ASP A 273 -16.60 30.17 -5.28
C ASP A 273 -17.85 29.31 -5.00
N TRP A 274 -18.16 29.09 -3.73
CA TRP A 274 -19.31 28.32 -3.24
C TRP A 274 -20.65 28.82 -3.81
N LYS A 275 -20.71 30.05 -4.33
CA LYS A 275 -21.83 30.61 -5.10
C LYS A 275 -22.15 29.80 -6.37
N VAL A 276 -21.14 29.25 -7.05
CA VAL A 276 -21.34 28.42 -8.26
C VAL A 276 -22.03 27.11 -7.90
N MET A 277 -21.74 26.55 -6.73
CA MET A 277 -22.37 25.31 -6.26
C MET A 277 -23.87 25.52 -5.99
N PHE A 278 -24.24 26.62 -5.31
CA PHE A 278 -25.66 26.95 -5.07
C PHE A 278 -26.43 27.27 -6.35
N MET A 279 -25.79 27.93 -7.33
CA MET A 279 -26.40 28.16 -8.63
C MET A 279 -26.64 26.85 -9.39
N GLY A 280 -25.70 25.90 -9.31
CA GLY A 280 -25.81 24.57 -9.95
C GLY A 280 -26.96 23.72 -9.40
N TYR A 281 -27.18 23.70 -8.08
CA TYR A 281 -28.32 22.99 -7.48
C TYR A 281 -29.66 23.62 -7.88
N GLY A 282 -29.73 24.95 -7.96
CA GLY A 282 -30.95 25.65 -8.36
C GLY A 282 -31.40 25.32 -9.78
N CYS A 283 -30.48 25.41 -10.76
CA CYS A 283 -30.83 25.11 -12.15
C CYS A 283 -31.03 23.60 -12.39
N GLY A 284 -30.18 22.74 -11.80
CA GLY A 284 -30.30 21.28 -11.93
C GLY A 284 -31.63 20.71 -11.41
N PHE A 285 -32.14 21.26 -10.31
CA PHE A 285 -33.44 20.84 -9.75
C PHE A 285 -34.62 21.20 -10.67
N ILE A 286 -34.60 22.40 -11.27
CA ILE A 286 -35.65 22.86 -12.19
C ILE A 286 -35.63 22.05 -13.49
N PHE A 287 -34.45 21.76 -14.04
CA PHE A 287 -34.30 20.89 -15.21
C PHE A 287 -34.73 19.44 -14.91
N GLY A 288 -34.44 18.94 -13.71
CA GLY A 288 -34.86 17.60 -13.28
C GLY A 288 -36.39 17.47 -13.18
N ILE A 289 -37.06 18.44 -12.55
CA ILE A 289 -38.53 18.44 -12.43
C ILE A 289 -39.20 18.58 -13.79
N SER A 290 -38.70 19.48 -14.65
CA SER A 290 -39.28 19.67 -15.99
C SER A 290 -39.10 18.43 -16.88
N MET A 291 -37.92 17.79 -16.86
CA MET A 291 -37.70 16.53 -17.59
C MET A 291 -38.57 15.38 -17.04
N GLY A 292 -38.71 15.29 -15.71
CA GLY A 292 -39.59 14.32 -15.05
C GLY A 292 -41.07 14.52 -15.39
N TYR A 293 -41.53 15.77 -15.41
CA TYR A 293 -42.89 16.14 -15.80
C TYR A 293 -43.19 15.81 -17.26
N ILE A 294 -42.23 16.08 -18.17
CA ILE A 294 -42.33 15.71 -19.59
C ILE A 294 -42.40 14.18 -19.75
N MET A 295 -41.58 13.43 -19.02
CA MET A 295 -41.62 11.96 -19.02
C MET A 295 -42.96 11.39 -18.53
N PHE A 296 -43.57 12.01 -17.52
CA PHE A 296 -44.85 11.56 -16.97
C PHE A 296 -46.04 11.97 -17.85
N SER A 297 -45.96 13.13 -18.50
CA SER A 297 -47.05 13.69 -19.33
C SER A 297 -47.12 13.08 -20.73
N ILE A 298 -45.99 12.64 -21.30
CA ILE A 298 -45.93 12.11 -22.68
C ILE A 298 -46.19 10.59 -22.75
N GLY A 299 -46.18 9.87 -21.62
CA GLY A 299 -46.58 8.46 -21.57
C GLY A 299 -45.71 7.52 -22.44
N LYS A 300 -44.74 6.85 -21.79
CA LYS A 300 -43.81 5.85 -22.35
C LYS A 300 -43.06 6.29 -23.62
N PRO A 301 -41.83 6.80 -23.49
CA PRO A 301 -41.04 7.17 -24.67
C PRO A 301 -40.67 5.91 -25.46
N LYS A 302 -41.29 5.74 -26.64
CA LYS A 302 -41.13 4.58 -27.54
C LYS A 302 -39.67 4.27 -27.92
N TRP A 303 -38.74 5.22 -27.73
CA TRP A 303 -37.31 5.02 -28.00
C TRP A 303 -36.60 4.14 -26.94
N ILE A 304 -37.02 4.20 -25.66
CA ILE A 304 -36.42 3.37 -24.59
C ILE A 304 -36.83 1.90 -24.78
N VAL A 305 -38.07 1.65 -25.20
CA VAL A 305 -38.56 0.30 -25.48
C VAL A 305 -37.75 -0.35 -26.62
N ARG A 306 -37.40 0.40 -27.67
CA ARG A 306 -36.55 -0.11 -28.76
C ARG A 306 -35.12 -0.45 -28.33
N VAL A 307 -34.54 0.29 -27.38
CA VAL A 307 -33.20 0.01 -26.86
C VAL A 307 -33.18 -1.28 -26.03
N VAL A 308 -34.24 -1.52 -25.25
CA VAL A 308 -34.39 -2.75 -24.45
C VAL A 308 -34.71 -3.96 -25.34
N GLU A 309 -35.56 -3.82 -26.36
CA GLU A 309 -35.85 -4.92 -27.31
C GLU A 309 -34.64 -5.30 -28.18
N ASN A 310 -33.80 -4.34 -28.59
CA ASN A 310 -32.57 -4.63 -29.34
C ASN A 310 -31.48 -5.34 -28.52
N GLN A 311 -31.48 -5.22 -27.19
CA GLN A 311 -30.62 -6.03 -26.33
C GLN A 311 -31.18 -7.44 -26.08
N GLY A 312 -32.50 -7.62 -26.12
CA GLY A 312 -33.14 -8.93 -26.04
C GLY A 312 -32.84 -9.85 -27.23
N HIS A 313 -32.64 -9.29 -28.44
CA HIS A 313 -32.33 -10.07 -29.64
C HIS A 313 -30.84 -10.43 -29.80
N LYS A 314 -29.91 -9.70 -29.19
CA LYS A 314 -28.47 -10.04 -29.23
C LYS A 314 -28.07 -11.16 -28.26
N ASN A 315 -28.89 -11.46 -27.25
CA ASN A 315 -28.61 -12.49 -26.24
C ASN A 315 -29.24 -13.87 -26.52
N LYS A 316 -29.82 -14.11 -27.71
CA LYS A 316 -30.44 -15.40 -28.07
C LYS A 316 -29.75 -16.20 -29.20
N THR A 317 -28.59 -15.76 -29.71
CA THR A 317 -27.99 -16.37 -30.93
C THR A 317 -26.61 -17.01 -30.75
N THR A 318 -26.26 -17.49 -29.56
CA THR A 318 -25.05 -18.32 -29.36
C THR A 318 -25.29 -19.46 -28.38
N ARG A 319 -26.29 -20.29 -28.66
CA ARG A 319 -26.33 -21.69 -28.21
C ARG A 319 -26.97 -22.56 -29.29
N ARG A 320 -26.16 -23.23 -30.11
CA ARG A 320 -26.47 -24.57 -30.62
C ARG A 320 -25.24 -25.24 -31.22
N CYS A 321 -25.04 -26.47 -30.77
CA CYS A 321 -23.94 -27.38 -31.02
C CYS A 321 -23.76 -27.72 -32.50
N ALA A 322 -22.50 -27.99 -32.88
CA ALA A 322 -22.13 -28.63 -34.12
C ALA A 322 -22.54 -30.12 -34.08
N HIS A 323 -23.41 -30.51 -35.00
CA HIS A 323 -23.41 -31.84 -35.61
C HIS A 323 -24.02 -31.73 -37.00
N SER A 324 -23.25 -32.09 -38.03
CA SER A 324 -23.78 -32.42 -39.34
C SER A 324 -23.05 -33.63 -39.90
N HIS A 325 -23.78 -34.73 -39.96
CA HIS A 325 -23.56 -35.90 -40.80
C HIS A 325 -24.52 -35.76 -41.99
N LYS A 326 -24.06 -36.00 -43.23
CA LYS A 326 -24.72 -36.76 -44.33
C LYS A 326 -23.94 -36.57 -45.64
N SER A 327 -23.48 -37.64 -46.30
CA SER A 327 -24.18 -38.42 -47.35
C SER A 327 -24.47 -37.56 -48.58
N GLY A 328 -24.07 -37.85 -49.82
CA GLY A 328 -23.78 -39.11 -50.50
C GLY A 328 -24.46 -39.06 -51.89
N GLY A 329 -23.82 -39.61 -52.92
CA GLY A 329 -24.44 -39.96 -54.21
C GLY A 329 -23.99 -39.15 -55.43
N LYS A 330 -23.06 -39.68 -56.23
CA LYS A 330 -23.32 -40.60 -57.34
C LYS A 330 -22.03 -41.32 -57.74
#